data_AF-A0A4R6RUB5-F1
#
_entry.id   AF-A0A4R6RUB5-F1
#
_cell.length_a   1.000
_cell.length_b   1.000
_cell.length_c   1.000
_cell.angle_alpha   90.00
_cell.angle_beta   90.00
_cell.angle_gamma   90.00
#
_symmetry.space_group_name_H-M   'P 1'
#
loop_
_entity.id
_entity.type
_entity.pdbx_description
1 polymer ?
#
loop_
_entity_poly.entity_id
_entity_poly.type
_entity_poly.pdbx_seq_one_letter_code
_entity_poly.pdbx_strand_id
1 'polypeptide(L)'
;MNPARLLLLAVTCGVAVGNVYFPQGITPLIPDATGVVPATQFGYACGIFLLVPLGDRARPRTLIVTLLALTAAGLVLAAVAWTWSVLVIASWSVGVTTVVAPIIGPLAAGRCRPPGRVR
;
A
#
# COMPACT_ATOMS: atom_id res chain seq x y z
N MET A 1 -21.02 0.49 -12.13
CA MET A 1 -19.84 1.29 -11.74
C MET A 1 -19.21 1.84 -13.01
N ASN A 2 -18.83 3.13 -13.10
CA ASN A 2 -18.25 3.67 -14.33
C ASN A 2 -16.91 2.96 -14.64
N PRO A 3 -16.66 2.54 -15.90
CA PRO A 3 -15.47 1.76 -16.24
C PRO A 3 -14.16 2.49 -15.92
N ALA A 4 -14.13 3.81 -16.09
CA ALA A 4 -12.99 4.65 -15.72
C ALA A 4 -12.64 4.59 -14.23
N ARG A 5 -13.62 4.47 -13.33
CA ARG A 5 -13.37 4.37 -11.88
C ARG A 5 -12.86 3.00 -11.49
N LEU A 6 -13.33 1.94 -12.16
CA LEU A 6 -12.83 0.59 -11.97
C LEU A 6 -11.37 0.49 -12.41
N LEU A 7 -11.02 1.05 -13.58
CA LEU A 7 -9.64 1.11 -14.06
C LEU A 7 -8.74 1.88 -13.11
N LEU A 8 -9.17 3.04 -12.63
CA LEU A 8 -8.39 3.82 -11.67
C LEU A 8 -8.11 3.03 -10.38
N LEU A 9 -9.14 2.38 -9.81
CA LEU A 9 -8.98 1.53 -8.62
C LEU A 9 -8.07 0.32 -8.88
N ALA A 10 -8.15 -0.29 -10.06
CA ALA A 10 -7.31 -1.41 -10.45
C ALA A 10 -5.83 -0.99 -10.58
N VAL A 11 -5.56 0.14 -11.24
CA VAL A 11 -4.20 0.69 -11.34
C VAL A 11 -3.66 1.07 -9.96
N THR A 12 -4.46 1.75 -9.14
CA THR A 12 -4.07 2.08 -7.76
C THR A 12 -3.74 0.83 -6.95
N CYS A 13 -4.55 -0.22 -7.08
CA CYS A 13 -4.29 -1.50 -6.43
C CYS A 13 -2.97 -2.11 -6.91
N GLY A 14 -2.76 -2.19 -8.22
CA GLY A 14 -1.52 -2.72 -8.80
C GLY A 14 -0.26 -1.97 -8.34
N VAL A 15 -0.31 -0.64 -8.34
CA VAL A 15 0.80 0.21 -7.85
C VAL A 15 1.06 -0.04 -6.36
N ALA A 16 0.00 -0.07 -5.53
CA ALA A 16 0.13 -0.28 -4.09
C ALA A 16 0.69 -1.66 -3.75
N VAL A 17 0.26 -2.70 -4.47
CA VAL A 17 0.80 -4.06 -4.32
C VAL A 17 2.27 -4.11 -4.76
N GLY A 18 2.62 -3.48 -5.89
CA GLY A 18 3.99 -3.41 -6.40
C GLY A 18 4.98 -2.86 -5.37
N ASN A 19 4.61 -1.80 -4.65
CA ASN A 19 5.45 -1.19 -3.62
C ASN A 19 5.86 -2.17 -2.49
N VAL A 20 5.02 -3.16 -2.16
CA VAL A 20 5.34 -4.18 -1.14
C VAL A 20 6.43 -5.14 -1.62
N TYR A 21 6.47 -5.41 -2.92
CA TYR A 21 7.40 -6.38 -3.52
C TYR A 21 8.68 -5.73 -4.05
N PHE A 22 8.68 -4.44 -4.38
CA PHE A 22 9.87 -3.75 -4.88
C PHE A 22 11.12 -3.93 -4.04
N PRO A 23 11.08 -3.84 -2.68
CA PRO A 23 12.24 -4.12 -1.84
C PRO A 23 12.90 -5.46 -2.15
N GLN A 24 12.12 -6.50 -2.46
CA GLN A 24 12.66 -7.84 -2.76
C GLN A 24 13.49 -7.86 -4.05
N GLY A 25 13.13 -7.04 -5.04
CA GLY A 25 13.86 -6.95 -6.30
C GLY A 25 15.11 -6.06 -6.24
N ILE A 26 15.09 -5.00 -5.41
CA ILE A 26 16.19 -4.02 -5.33
C ILE A 26 17.21 -4.34 -4.24
N THR A 27 16.81 -5.00 -3.14
CA THR A 27 17.70 -5.30 -2.01
C THR A 27 18.97 -6.05 -2.43
N PRO A 28 18.95 -7.02 -3.38
CA PRO A 28 20.18 -7.67 -3.86
C PRO A 28 21.18 -6.72 -4.54
N LEU A 29 20.74 -5.54 -4.98
CA LEU A 29 21.57 -4.54 -5.66
C LEU A 29 22.21 -3.53 -4.69
N ILE A 30 21.79 -3.54 -3.41
CA ILE A 30 22.22 -2.56 -2.40
C ILE A 30 23.05 -3.30 -1.33
N PRO A 31 24.33 -2.94 -1.13
CA PRO A 31 25.14 -3.50 -0.05
C PRO A 31 24.46 -3.32 1.30
N ASP A 32 24.49 -4.35 2.14
CA ASP A 32 23.97 -4.35 3.52
C ASP A 32 22.45 -4.05 3.67
N ALA A 33 21.64 -4.15 2.62
CA ALA A 33 20.20 -3.85 2.67
C ALA A 33 19.30 -4.95 3.28
N THR A 34 19.84 -5.84 4.11
CA THR A 34 19.14 -7.02 4.67
C THR A 34 17.91 -6.68 5.52
N GLY A 35 17.86 -5.48 6.12
CA GLY A 35 16.73 -5.02 6.95
C GLY A 35 15.55 -4.43 6.18
N VAL A 36 15.72 -4.10 4.90
CA VAL A 36 14.71 -3.37 4.09
C VAL A 36 13.46 -4.21 3.84
N VAL A 37 13.65 -5.46 3.42
CA VAL A 37 12.53 -6.39 3.15
C VAL A 37 11.75 -6.70 4.43
N PRO A 38 12.37 -7.16 5.54
CA PRO A 38 11.65 -7.41 6.79
C PRO A 38 10.94 -6.16 7.31
N ALA A 39 11.57 -4.98 7.24
CA ALA A 39 10.95 -3.73 7.68
C ALA A 39 9.69 -3.39 6.88
N THR A 40 9.73 -3.55 5.56
CA THR A 40 8.55 -3.34 4.70
C THR A 40 7.43 -4.31 5.05
N GLN A 41 7.75 -5.59 5.25
CA GLN A 41 6.75 -6.62 5.59
C GLN A 41 6.12 -6.39 6.96
N PHE A 42 6.94 -6.04 7.96
CA PHE A 42 6.44 -5.73 9.30
C PHE A 42 5.59 -4.46 9.28
N GLY A 43 6.03 -3.43 8.55
CA GLY A 43 5.24 -2.22 8.33
C GLY A 43 3.90 -2.52 7.66
N TYR A 44 3.90 -3.34 6.61
CA TYR A 44 2.69 -3.76 5.90
C TYR A 44 1.72 -4.52 6.80
N ALA A 45 2.22 -5.44 7.63
CA ALA A 45 1.42 -6.13 8.63
C ALA A 45 0.79 -5.16 9.64
N CYS A 46 1.57 -4.21 10.16
CA CYS A 46 1.07 -3.15 11.05
C CYS A 46 0.01 -2.28 10.34
N GLY A 47 0.25 -1.90 9.09
CA GLY A 47 -0.68 -1.13 8.29
C GLY A 47 -2.01 -1.87 8.07
N ILE A 48 -1.97 -3.16 7.77
CA ILE A 48 -3.19 -3.97 7.64
C ILE A 48 -3.95 -3.97 8.96
N PHE A 49 -3.25 -4.27 10.06
CA PHE A 49 -3.87 -4.38 11.38
C PHE A 49 -4.51 -3.07 11.84
N LEU A 50 -3.88 -1.92 11.57
CA LEU A 50 -4.30 -0.62 12.07
C LEU A 50 -5.22 0.14 11.10
N LEU A 51 -4.89 0.16 9.80
CA LEU A 51 -5.49 1.07 8.83
C LEU A 51 -6.65 0.46 8.04
N VAL A 52 -6.65 -0.86 7.83
CA VAL A 52 -7.78 -1.55 7.19
C VAL A 52 -9.07 -1.40 8.02
N PRO A 53 -9.10 -1.72 9.34
CA PRO A 53 -10.32 -1.50 10.14
C PRO A 53 -10.69 -0.02 10.27
N LEU A 54 -9.72 0.89 10.19
CA LEU A 54 -9.98 2.33 10.17
C LEU A 54 -10.64 2.75 8.85
N GLY A 55 -10.27 2.12 7.73
CA GLY A 55 -10.86 2.34 6.42
C GLY A 55 -12.34 1.96 6.30
N ASP A 56 -12.79 1.01 7.12
CA ASP A 56 -14.21 0.64 7.18
C ASP A 56 -15.07 1.72 7.84
N ARG A 57 -14.50 2.53 8.74
CA ARG A 57 -15.23 3.63 9.42
C ARG A 57 -14.98 5.00 8.79
N ALA A 58 -13.81 5.21 8.21
CA ALA A 58 -13.41 6.47 7.60
C ALA A 58 -14.02 6.66 6.20
N ARG A 59 -13.87 7.86 5.65
CA ARG A 59 -14.24 8.12 4.25
C ARG A 59 -13.21 7.45 3.33
N PRO A 60 -13.57 6.39 2.58
CA PRO A 60 -12.59 5.57 1.87
C PRO A 60 -11.78 6.35 0.83
N ARG A 61 -12.41 7.33 0.17
CA ARG A 61 -11.73 8.18 -0.81
C ARG A 61 -10.62 9.02 -0.19
N THR A 62 -10.90 9.67 0.94
CA THR A 62 -9.90 10.50 1.63
C THR A 62 -8.77 9.64 2.15
N LEU A 63 -9.08 8.49 2.74
CA LEU A 63 -8.08 7.56 3.25
C LEU A 63 -7.13 7.05 2.15
N ILE A 64 -7.68 6.62 1.00
CA ILE A 64 -6.86 6.16 -0.13
C ILE A 64 -5.90 7.25 -0.59
N VAL A 65 -6.38 8.48 -0.77
CA VAL A 65 -5.53 9.60 -1.22
C VAL A 65 -4.46 9.94 -0.19
N THR A 66 -4.80 9.98 1.10
CA THR A 66 -3.81 10.24 2.15
C THR A 66 -2.75 9.15 2.22
N LEU A 67 -3.13 7.88 2.10
CA LEU A 67 -2.19 6.77 2.13
C LEU A 67 -1.26 6.80 0.92
N LEU A 68 -1.78 7.04 -0.28
CA LEU A 68 -0.96 7.21 -1.48
C LEU A 68 0.03 8.38 -1.35
N ALA A 69 -0.39 9.51 -0.80
CA ALA A 69 0.48 10.65 -0.57
C ALA A 69 1.59 10.32 0.44
N LEU A 70 1.26 9.62 1.52
CA LEU A 70 2.24 9.17 2.52
C LEU A 70 3.21 8.13 1.94
N THR A 71 2.71 7.19 1.14
CA THR A 71 3.55 6.21 0.44
C THR A 71 4.49 6.89 -0.54
N ALA A 72 4.02 7.87 -1.31
CA ALA A 72 4.87 8.65 -2.21
C ALA A 72 5.96 9.41 -1.44
N ALA A 73 5.61 10.06 -0.32
CA ALA A 73 6.59 10.73 0.54
C ALA A 73 7.62 9.76 1.12
N GLY A 74 7.19 8.57 1.56
CA GLY A 74 8.07 7.51 2.05
C GLY A 74 9.03 6.98 0.97
N LEU A 75 8.55 6.83 -0.27
CA LEU A 75 9.38 6.44 -1.41
C LEU A 75 10.42 7.50 -1.77
N VAL A 76 10.05 8.78 -1.73
CA VAL A 76 11.01 9.89 -1.92
C VAL A 76 12.07 9.86 -0.81
N LEU A 77 11.66 9.64 0.44
CA LEU A 77 12.58 9.53 1.57
C LEU A 77 13.53 8.33 1.43
N ALA A 78 13.03 7.19 0.94
CA ALA A 78 13.86 6.02 0.61
C ALA A 78 14.86 6.32 -0.52
N ALA A 79 14.43 7.06 -1.55
CA ALA A 79 15.28 7.40 -2.70
C ALA A 79 16.44 8.34 -2.33
N VAL A 80 16.26 9.21 -1.35
CA VAL A 80 17.31 10.13 -0.85
C VAL A 80 18.02 9.59 0.39
N ALA A 81 17.83 8.33 0.76
CA ALA A 81 18.43 7.75 1.96
C ALA A 81 19.95 7.56 1.78
N TRP A 82 20.74 8.28 2.59
CA TRP A 82 22.21 8.15 2.62
C TRP A 82 22.72 7.17 3.67
N THR A 83 21.84 6.64 4.52
CA THR A 83 22.20 5.70 5.58
C THR A 83 21.23 4.53 5.62
N TRP A 84 21.74 3.38 6.05
CA TRP A 84 20.97 2.15 6.20
C TRP A 84 19.75 2.33 7.11
N SER A 85 19.91 3.03 8.24
CA SER A 85 18.82 3.27 9.18
C SER A 85 17.68 4.08 8.58
N VAL A 86 18.01 5.10 7.77
CA VAL A 86 16.99 5.91 7.08
C VAL A 86 16.25 5.06 6.05
N LEU A 87 16.95 4.22 5.30
CA LEU A 87 16.34 3.31 4.33
C LEU A 87 15.38 2.32 4.99
N VAL A 88 15.74 1.75 6.14
CA VAL A 88 14.90 0.82 6.91
C VAL A 88 13.64 1.52 7.43
N ILE A 89 13.78 2.71 8.02
CA ILE A 89 12.64 3.50 8.53
C ILE A 89 11.71 3.88 7.37
N ALA A 90 12.27 4.36 6.26
CA ALA A 90 11.51 4.70 5.06
C ALA A 90 10.71 3.50 4.56
N SER A 91 11.36 2.34 4.46
CA SER A 91 10.77 1.09 3.98
C SER A 91 9.66 0.59 4.90
N TRP A 92 9.84 0.71 6.21
CA TRP A 92 8.79 0.43 7.19
C TRP A 92 7.60 1.38 7.01
N SER A 93 7.83 2.69 6.89
CA SER A 93 6.76 3.68 6.65
C SER A 93 6.03 3.46 5.32
N VAL A 94 6.75 3.10 4.26
CA VAL A 94 6.17 2.69 2.97
C VAL A 94 5.31 1.44 3.15
N GLY A 95 5.81 0.43 3.86
CA GLY A 95 5.06 -0.78 4.20
C GLY A 95 3.74 -0.47 4.91
N VAL A 96 3.78 0.35 5.96
CA VAL A 96 2.58 0.76 6.73
C VAL A 96 1.55 1.45 5.84
N THR A 97 2.00 2.31 4.92
CA THR A 97 1.09 3.18 4.15
C THR A 97 0.58 2.55 2.86
N THR A 98 1.29 1.56 2.29
CA THR A 98 0.94 0.95 1.01
C THR A 98 -0.20 -0.10 1.07
N VAL A 99 -0.96 -0.12 2.16
CA VAL A 99 -2.11 -1.02 2.41
C VAL A 99 -3.40 -0.58 1.71
N VAL A 100 -3.28 0.15 0.62
CA VAL A 100 -4.41 0.68 -0.16
C VAL A 100 -5.18 -0.45 -0.85
N ALA A 101 -4.49 -1.49 -1.33
CA ALA A 101 -5.08 -2.64 -2.00
C ALA A 101 -6.15 -3.39 -1.16
N PRO A 102 -5.86 -3.82 0.09
CA PRO A 102 -6.87 -4.46 0.93
C PRO A 102 -8.05 -3.54 1.30
N ILE A 103 -7.87 -2.21 1.27
CA ILE A 103 -8.97 -1.24 1.48
C ILE A 103 -9.85 -1.12 0.23
N ILE A 104 -9.26 -1.18 -0.97
CA ILE A 104 -10.00 -1.08 -2.24
C ILE A 104 -10.88 -2.32 -2.50
N GLY A 105 -10.43 -3.52 -2.10
CA GLY A 105 -11.13 -4.78 -2.33
C GLY A 105 -12.61 -4.77 -1.90
N PRO A 106 -12.91 -4.51 -0.62
CA PRO A 106 -14.29 -4.41 -0.12
C PRO A 106 -15.12 -3.32 -0.80
N LEU A 107 -14.50 -2.18 -1.13
CA LEU A 107 -15.18 -1.06 -1.81
C LEU A 107 -15.61 -1.43 -3.23
N ALA A 108 -14.77 -2.19 -3.94
CA ALA A 108 -15.10 -2.71 -5.26
C ALA A 108 -16.20 -3.77 -5.17
N ALA A 109 -16.09 -4.71 -4.23
CA ALA A 109 -17.07 -5.77 -4.01
C ALA A 109 -18.46 -5.21 -3.65
N GLY A 110 -18.54 -4.23 -2.76
CA GLY A 110 -19.82 -3.59 -2.38
C GLY A 110 -20.51 -2.81 -3.51
N ARG A 111 -19.78 -2.50 -4.60
CA ARG A 111 -20.31 -1.78 -5.77
C ARG A 111 -20.56 -2.69 -6.97
N CYS A 112 -20.03 -3.91 -6.92
CA CYS A 112 -20.39 -4.97 -7.84
C CYS A 112 -21.67 -5.64 -7.30
N ARG A 113 -22.81 -5.38 -7.94
CA ARG A 113 -24.02 -6.15 -7.66
C ARG A 113 -23.72 -7.62 -8.04
N PRO A 114 -23.85 -8.59 -7.12
CA PRO A 114 -23.58 -9.98 -7.46
C PRO A 114 -24.52 -10.41 -8.61
N PRO A 115 -24.00 -10.96 -9.72
CA PRO A 115 -24.84 -11.61 -10.72
C PRO A 115 -25.40 -12.88 -10.06
N GLY A 116 -26.65 -12.81 -9.58
CA GLY A 116 -27.38 -14.00 -9.10
C GLY A 116 -27.66 -14.14 -7.60
N ARG A 117 -27.63 -13.07 -6.79
CA ARG A 117 -28.14 -13.17 -5.40
C ARG A 117 -29.67 -13.03 -5.39
N VAL A 118 -30.37 -14.15 -5.56
CA VAL A 118 -31.77 -14.29 -5.12
C VAL A 118 -31.78 -14.16 -3.59
N ARG A 119 -32.87 -13.56 -3.10
CA ARG A 119 -33.14 -13.08 -1.74
C ARG A 119 -32.63 -13.96 -0.60
#